data_AF-A0AAD9JG79-F1
#
_entry.id   AF-A0AAD9JG79-F1
#
_cell.length_a   1.000
_cell.length_b   1.000
_cell.length_c   1.000
_cell.angle_alpha   90.00
_cell.angle_beta   90.00
_cell.angle_gamma   90.00
#
_symmetry.space_group_name_H-M   'P 1'
#
loop_
_entity.id
_entity.type
_entity.pdbx_description
1 polymer ?
#
loop_
_entity_poly.entity_id
_entity_poly.type
_entity_poly.pdbx_seq_one_letter_code
_entity_poly.pdbx_strand_id
1 'polypeptide(L)'
;MLKKLLPKHDNPINGKKRRTMIDILNKMAHLELVSLPAVDTFPGCVPTEVEKICRSVRISSEVKDIHPTGFYLAKDDTLVMRVQGHLTNGWTVQVGAHSDNLTKLHQPLRRWPQLMVKTEIKQRETRLYSPYGGLIYLESPQVCFCNILYISDNSQIEVCLENVIEAPLFDVSDPDSIRGWKQRRQAPGLWADIMGRRIIITLPSSSVRNIADPSDVMHIWDDLISGYHELRGTDPDKHRRQWIVTDEQPVIGYMHSGYPIVTHLDVAQPENEHFLLNKRVLLDKGSWGIYHEMGHNMQRPAWTFQGTVEVTCNVFTLYAMETISKQPIWIHEWLKRHLQNVKKYVNSAKSFEIWQSDPGLGLFIYAQIAHHFGWDVYKKVFREYEQPDCQDIRDNQQKIDTWFVKMSTACGYNLAPLFDFWKIPITDESINTCQHLQAYLPADEVTDITREYTNSIRDKYHI
;
A
#
# COMPACT_ATOMS: atom_id res chain seq x y z
N MET A 1 16.72 15.95 33.43
CA MET A 1 17.57 15.99 32.22
C MET A 1 17.12 14.99 31.15
N LEU A 2 16.80 13.74 31.50
CA LEU A 2 16.39 12.67 30.57
C LEU A 2 15.15 12.98 29.70
N LYS A 3 14.11 13.66 30.22
CA LYS A 3 12.90 14.01 29.43
C LYS A 3 13.18 14.86 28.17
N LYS A 4 14.30 15.60 28.10
CA LYS A 4 14.69 16.39 26.92
C LYS A 4 15.40 15.56 25.83
N LEU A 5 15.64 14.27 26.09
CA LEU A 5 16.40 13.37 25.25
C LEU A 5 15.54 12.26 24.63
N LEU A 6 14.21 12.35 24.74
CA LEU A 6 13.28 11.33 24.27
C LEU A 6 12.50 11.80 23.03
N PRO A 7 12.33 10.94 22.01
CA PRO A 7 11.61 11.30 20.81
C PRO A 7 10.11 11.37 21.10
N LYS A 8 9.51 12.51 20.76
CA LYS A 8 8.06 12.75 20.79
C LYS A 8 7.68 13.81 19.76
N HIS A 9 6.41 13.86 19.34
CA HIS A 9 5.90 14.80 18.34
C HIS A 9 6.37 16.25 18.56
N ASP A 10 6.05 16.80 19.74
CA ASP A 10 6.31 18.21 20.08
C ASP A 10 7.77 18.53 20.45
N ASN A 11 8.62 17.51 20.56
CA ASN A 11 10.04 17.70 20.89
C ASN A 11 10.88 16.64 20.18
N PRO A 12 11.03 16.76 18.84
CA PRO A 12 11.72 15.75 18.08
C PRO A 12 13.23 15.79 18.34
N ILE A 13 13.88 14.63 18.29
CA ILE A 13 15.30 14.49 18.58
C ILE A 13 16.14 14.86 17.37
N ASN A 14 16.89 15.95 17.53
CA ASN A 14 17.80 16.51 16.54
C ASN A 14 19.27 16.21 16.85
N GLY A 15 20.07 16.19 15.79
CA GLY A 15 21.53 16.10 15.87
C GLY A 15 22.06 14.67 16.00
N LYS A 16 23.14 14.39 15.25
CA LYS A 16 23.72 13.06 15.09
C LYS A 16 24.00 12.36 16.43
N LYS A 17 24.64 13.05 17.39
CA LYS A 17 25.01 12.47 18.70
C LYS A 17 23.80 11.96 19.49
N ARG A 18 22.72 12.76 19.57
CA ARG A 18 21.52 12.37 20.32
C ARG A 18 20.81 11.20 19.65
N ARG A 19 20.77 11.20 18.31
CA ARG A 19 20.19 10.10 17.55
C ARG A 19 20.97 8.80 17.69
N THR A 20 22.30 8.86 17.64
CA THR A 20 23.14 7.69 17.96
C THR A 20 22.89 7.15 19.36
N MET A 21 22.67 8.02 20.35
CA MET A 21 22.31 7.59 21.70
C MET A 21 20.93 6.91 21.75
N ILE A 22 19.92 7.43 21.03
CA ILE A 22 18.60 6.78 20.89
C ILE A 22 18.75 5.40 20.25
N ASP A 23 19.55 5.27 19.19
CA ASP A 23 19.77 3.99 18.52
C ASP A 23 20.47 2.98 19.44
N ILE A 24 21.43 3.43 20.26
CA ILE A 24 22.09 2.59 21.27
C ILE A 24 21.09 2.13 22.33
N LEU A 25 20.29 3.04 22.89
CA LEU A 25 19.27 2.70 23.89
C LEU A 25 18.25 1.71 23.33
N ASN A 26 17.80 1.91 22.09
CA ASN A 26 16.90 0.99 21.40
C ASN A 26 17.51 -0.43 21.32
N LYS A 27 18.77 -0.54 20.90
CA LYS A 27 19.46 -1.84 20.84
C LYS A 27 19.64 -2.47 22.22
N MET A 28 20.02 -1.69 23.22
CA MET A 28 20.17 -2.18 24.60
C MET A 28 18.85 -2.70 25.17
N ALA A 29 17.73 -2.02 24.91
CA ALA A 29 16.42 -2.47 25.37
C ALA A 29 16.06 -3.86 24.85
N HIS A 30 16.41 -4.17 23.60
CA HIS A 30 16.18 -5.49 23.02
C HIS A 30 17.16 -6.57 23.52
N LEU A 31 18.42 -6.21 23.78
CA LEU A 31 19.45 -7.16 24.23
C LEU A 31 19.34 -7.48 25.72
N GLU A 32 19.11 -6.46 26.53
CA GLU A 32 19.14 -6.53 28.00
C GLU A 32 17.73 -6.56 28.62
N LEU A 33 16.67 -6.57 27.78
CA LEU A 33 15.26 -6.60 28.19
C LEU A 33 14.89 -5.43 29.13
N VAL A 34 15.33 -4.22 28.79
CA VAL A 34 15.21 -3.03 29.65
C VAL A 34 14.10 -2.10 29.15
N SER A 35 13.35 -1.54 30.09
CA SER A 35 12.29 -0.56 29.81
C SER A 35 12.85 0.73 29.19
N LEU A 36 12.18 1.17 28.13
CA LEU A 36 12.44 2.47 27.50
C LEU A 36 11.51 3.58 28.03
N PRO A 37 12.01 4.78 28.32
CA PRO A 37 11.17 5.92 28.70
C PRO A 37 10.45 6.56 27.49
N ALA A 38 9.38 7.35 27.72
CA ALA A 38 8.57 8.05 26.70
C ALA A 38 7.81 7.19 25.67
N VAL A 39 7.82 5.86 25.83
CA VAL A 39 6.97 4.95 25.03
C VAL A 39 5.47 5.21 25.24
N ASP A 40 5.12 5.83 26.37
CA ASP A 40 3.78 6.31 26.69
C ASP A 40 3.23 7.36 25.71
N THR A 41 4.08 8.00 24.91
CA THR A 41 3.63 8.93 23.86
C THR A 41 3.27 8.21 22.55
N PHE A 42 4.11 7.27 22.12
CA PHE A 42 3.87 6.44 20.94
C PHE A 42 4.68 5.13 21.05
N PRO A 43 4.08 3.95 20.81
CA PRO A 43 2.68 3.72 20.40
C PRO A 43 1.65 3.88 21.53
N GLY A 44 2.10 4.24 22.75
CA GLY A 44 1.27 4.48 23.92
C GLY A 44 1.51 3.46 25.05
N CYS A 45 0.90 3.70 26.21
CA CYS A 45 1.00 2.80 27.37
C CYS A 45 -0.40 2.41 27.88
N VAL A 46 -0.68 1.12 27.97
CA VAL A 46 -1.92 0.60 28.56
C VAL A 46 -1.86 0.83 30.08
N PRO A 47 -2.98 1.19 30.75
CA PRO A 47 -2.99 1.27 32.21
C PRO A 47 -2.53 -0.04 32.87
N THR A 48 -1.79 0.06 33.98
CA THR A 48 -1.19 -1.10 34.67
C THR A 48 -2.21 -2.07 35.29
N GLU A 49 -3.46 -1.64 35.45
CA GLU A 49 -4.54 -2.41 36.09
C GLU A 49 -5.31 -3.33 35.12
N VAL A 50 -4.91 -3.37 33.84
CA VAL A 50 -5.60 -4.19 32.84
C VAL A 50 -5.28 -5.67 33.06
N GLU A 51 -6.34 -6.49 33.17
CA GLU A 51 -6.23 -7.94 33.28
C GLU A 51 -5.54 -8.55 32.06
N LYS A 52 -4.56 -9.41 32.32
CA LYS A 52 -3.85 -10.16 31.29
C LYS A 52 -4.36 -11.59 31.25
N ILE A 53 -4.46 -12.15 30.03
CA ILE A 53 -5.13 -13.42 29.77
C ILE A 53 -4.23 -14.41 29.01
N CYS A 54 -4.59 -15.71 29.01
CA CYS A 54 -4.15 -16.68 27.98
C CYS A 54 -5.31 -16.91 27.01
N ARG A 55 -5.04 -16.84 25.72
CA ARG A 55 -6.03 -17.15 24.68
C ARG A 55 -5.41 -17.95 23.55
N SER A 56 -6.14 -18.95 23.08
CA SER A 56 -5.78 -19.71 21.89
C SER A 56 -6.20 -18.98 20.63
N VAL A 57 -5.33 -18.98 19.63
CA VAL A 57 -5.56 -18.42 18.30
C VAL A 57 -5.22 -19.50 17.29
N ARG A 58 -6.14 -19.74 16.35
CA ARG A 58 -5.95 -20.68 15.25
C ARG A 58 -6.05 -19.93 13.93
N ILE A 59 -5.07 -20.14 13.06
CA ILE A 59 -4.96 -19.45 11.77
C ILE A 59 -4.70 -20.47 10.69
N SER A 60 -5.34 -20.27 9.53
CA SER A 60 -5.12 -21.02 8.30
C SER A 60 -4.89 -20.04 7.17
N SER A 61 -3.86 -20.25 6.36
CA SER A 61 -3.53 -19.39 5.22
C SER A 61 -2.93 -20.18 4.08
N GLU A 62 -3.45 -19.97 2.87
CA GLU A 62 -2.94 -20.56 1.63
C GLU A 62 -1.90 -19.68 0.94
N VAL A 63 -1.82 -18.41 1.36
CA VAL A 63 -0.86 -17.43 0.88
C VAL A 63 -0.03 -16.89 2.05
N LYS A 64 1.14 -16.33 1.76
CA LYS A 64 1.92 -15.57 2.73
C LYS A 64 1.19 -14.25 3.04
N ASP A 65 0.71 -14.09 4.26
CA ASP A 65 -0.09 -12.95 4.72
C ASP A 65 0.21 -12.65 6.20
N ILE A 66 -0.09 -11.43 6.63
CA ILE A 66 -0.11 -11.04 8.04
C ILE A 66 -1.49 -11.33 8.61
N HIS A 67 -1.53 -11.90 9.81
CA HIS A 67 -2.77 -12.28 10.47
C HIS A 67 -2.85 -11.59 11.83
N PRO A 68 -3.71 -10.57 11.97
CA PRO A 68 -4.06 -9.99 13.26
C PRO A 68 -4.60 -11.04 14.22
N THR A 69 -4.09 -11.07 15.45
CA THR A 69 -4.59 -11.99 16.49
C THR A 69 -5.71 -11.39 17.33
N GLY A 70 -5.90 -10.07 17.23
CA GLY A 70 -6.77 -9.29 18.12
C GLY A 70 -6.22 -9.10 19.53
N PHE A 71 -4.99 -9.52 19.82
CA PHE A 71 -4.39 -9.34 21.13
C PHE A 71 -3.24 -8.33 21.10
N TYR A 72 -3.00 -7.71 22.25
CA TYR A 72 -2.01 -6.67 22.47
C TYR A 72 -1.08 -7.09 23.60
N LEU A 73 0.22 -6.90 23.40
CA LEU A 73 1.21 -7.03 24.46
C LEU A 73 1.45 -5.67 25.09
N ALA A 74 1.35 -5.56 26.43
CA ALA A 74 1.66 -4.30 27.08
C ALA A 74 3.15 -3.97 26.96
N LYS A 75 3.47 -2.71 27.19
CA LYS A 75 4.84 -2.23 27.26
C LYS A 75 5.63 -3.03 28.32
N ASP A 76 6.87 -3.38 27.99
CA ASP A 76 7.83 -4.08 28.87
C ASP A 76 7.39 -5.49 29.29
N ASP A 77 6.35 -6.03 28.66
CA ASP A 77 5.95 -7.41 28.85
C ASP A 77 6.71 -8.35 27.92
N THR A 78 6.73 -9.62 28.32
CA THR A 78 7.15 -10.73 27.47
C THR A 78 5.93 -11.52 27.05
N LEU A 79 5.71 -11.62 25.73
CA LEU A 79 4.77 -12.57 25.17
C LEU A 79 5.34 -13.98 25.38
N VAL A 80 4.55 -14.86 25.98
CA VAL A 80 4.83 -16.30 26.00
C VAL A 80 3.82 -16.97 25.08
N MET A 81 4.30 -17.47 23.95
CA MET A 81 3.49 -18.14 22.95
C MET A 81 3.79 -19.63 22.93
N ARG A 82 2.75 -20.46 23.05
CA ARG A 82 2.86 -21.92 23.05
C ARG A 82 2.10 -22.53 21.89
N VAL A 83 2.77 -23.25 21.01
CA VAL A 83 2.12 -24.04 19.95
C VAL A 83 1.36 -25.21 20.59
N GLN A 84 0.06 -25.30 20.34
CA GLN A 84 -0.82 -26.33 20.94
C GLN A 84 -0.90 -27.62 20.12
N GLY A 85 -0.44 -27.61 18.87
CA GLY A 85 -0.44 -28.75 17.96
C GLY A 85 0.94 -29.09 17.37
N HIS A 86 0.96 -29.38 16.06
CA HIS A 86 2.19 -29.59 15.33
C HIS A 86 2.95 -28.26 15.16
N LEU A 87 4.27 -28.31 15.32
CA LEU A 87 5.11 -27.16 15.04
C LEU A 87 5.32 -27.06 13.54
N THR A 88 4.79 -26.01 12.94
CA THR A 88 4.90 -25.73 11.51
C THR A 88 6.06 -24.77 11.23
N ASN A 89 6.85 -25.08 10.21
CA ASN A 89 8.03 -24.28 9.89
C ASN A 89 7.64 -22.99 9.14
N GLY A 90 8.46 -21.95 9.32
CA GLY A 90 8.38 -20.71 8.55
C GLY A 90 7.33 -19.69 9.03
N TRP A 91 6.53 -20.02 10.05
CA TRP A 91 5.69 -19.02 10.71
C TRP A 91 6.54 -18.06 11.53
N THR A 92 6.13 -16.80 11.57
CA THR A 92 6.73 -15.79 12.44
C THR A 92 5.69 -15.13 13.34
N VAL A 93 6.13 -14.69 14.51
CA VAL A 93 5.33 -13.86 15.42
C VAL A 93 5.97 -12.49 15.53
N GLN A 94 5.15 -11.45 15.53
CA GLN A 94 5.60 -10.08 15.73
C GLN A 94 4.71 -9.33 16.72
N VAL A 95 5.32 -8.38 17.44
CA VAL A 95 4.65 -7.41 18.31
C VAL A 95 4.90 -6.02 17.73
N GLY A 96 3.82 -5.30 17.45
CA GLY A 96 3.83 -3.98 16.83
C GLY A 96 3.59 -4.01 15.31
N ALA A 97 2.80 -3.06 14.82
CA ALA A 97 2.46 -2.90 13.40
C ALA A 97 3.45 -2.02 12.62
N HIS A 98 4.12 -1.11 13.31
CA HIS A 98 4.98 -0.07 12.73
C HIS A 98 6.30 -0.66 12.22
N SER A 99 6.34 -1.02 10.94
CA SER A 99 7.48 -1.64 10.26
C SER A 99 8.66 -0.70 10.01
N ASP A 100 8.41 0.61 10.02
CA ASP A 100 9.38 1.61 9.61
C ASP A 100 10.55 1.75 10.58
N ASN A 101 11.76 1.62 10.02
CA ASN A 101 13.02 1.75 10.73
C ASN A 101 13.64 3.14 10.48
N LEU A 102 13.56 4.00 11.49
CA LEU A 102 14.01 5.39 11.42
C LEU A 102 15.50 5.58 11.78
N THR A 103 16.24 4.51 12.08
CA THR A 103 17.66 4.60 12.50
C THR A 103 18.54 5.27 11.44
N LYS A 104 18.22 5.06 10.16
CA LYS A 104 18.97 5.63 9.02
C LYS A 104 18.46 6.99 8.56
N LEU A 105 17.39 7.52 9.13
CA LEU A 105 16.89 8.82 8.70
C LEU A 105 17.91 9.93 8.97
N HIS A 106 17.75 11.09 8.34
CA HIS A 106 18.51 12.29 8.72
C HIS A 106 17.62 13.31 9.44
N GLN A 107 16.30 13.15 9.30
CA GLN A 107 15.28 14.00 9.88
C GLN A 107 15.20 13.89 11.41
N PRO A 108 14.63 14.92 12.08
CA PRO A 108 14.28 14.87 13.51
C PRO A 108 13.44 13.63 13.86
N LEU A 109 13.79 12.89 14.93
CA LEU A 109 13.00 11.73 15.36
C LEU A 109 11.84 12.14 16.28
N ARG A 110 10.60 11.85 15.87
CA ARG A 110 9.36 12.10 16.62
C ARG A 110 8.86 10.91 17.41
N ARG A 111 9.36 9.71 17.12
CA ARG A 111 9.11 8.48 17.88
C ARG A 111 10.38 7.63 17.99
N TRP A 112 10.32 6.57 18.78
CA TRP A 112 11.37 5.56 18.81
C TRP A 112 11.59 4.93 17.42
N PRO A 113 12.85 4.65 17.03
CA PRO A 113 13.17 4.41 15.63
C PRO A 113 12.76 3.03 15.11
N GLN A 114 12.57 2.03 15.97
CA GLN A 114 12.19 0.69 15.57
C GLN A 114 11.25 0.10 16.64
N LEU A 115 9.96 0.03 16.33
CA LEU A 115 8.92 -0.35 17.30
C LEU A 115 8.48 -1.81 17.19
N MET A 116 8.63 -2.39 16.00
CA MET A 116 8.24 -3.77 15.74
C MET A 116 9.36 -4.73 16.17
N VAL A 117 8.99 -5.76 16.92
CA VAL A 117 9.84 -6.89 17.29
C VAL A 117 9.27 -8.15 16.66
N LYS A 118 10.11 -8.95 16.00
CA LYS A 118 9.69 -10.13 15.24
C LYS A 118 10.68 -11.27 15.39
N THR A 119 10.16 -12.48 15.47
CA THR A 119 10.96 -13.71 15.50
C THR A 119 10.25 -14.86 14.80
N GLU A 120 11.02 -15.81 14.29
CA GLU A 120 10.51 -17.07 13.73
C GLU A 120 10.12 -18.05 14.85
N ILE A 121 9.05 -18.81 14.63
CA ILE A 121 8.56 -19.81 15.57
C ILE A 121 9.32 -21.11 15.34
N LYS A 122 10.43 -21.29 16.05
CA LYS A 122 11.35 -22.45 15.87
C LYS A 122 11.12 -23.58 16.85
N GLN A 123 10.34 -23.36 17.90
CA GLN A 123 10.13 -24.30 18.99
C GLN A 123 8.74 -24.11 19.60
N ARG A 124 8.29 -25.08 20.40
CA ARG A 124 6.95 -25.08 21.00
C ARG A 124 6.66 -23.86 21.87
N GLU A 125 7.63 -23.37 22.62
CA GLU A 125 7.50 -22.15 23.43
C GLU A 125 8.38 -21.04 22.86
N THR A 126 7.77 -19.97 22.37
CA THR A 126 8.47 -18.77 21.91
C THR A 126 8.24 -17.65 22.91
N ARG A 127 9.33 -17.01 23.36
CA ARG A 127 9.28 -15.83 24.23
C ARG A 127 9.72 -14.60 23.44
N LEU A 128 8.91 -13.55 23.46
CA LEU A 128 9.18 -12.32 22.73
C LEU A 128 8.94 -11.12 23.64
N TYR A 129 10.02 -10.44 24.01
CA TYR A 129 9.96 -9.19 24.78
C TYR A 129 9.79 -8.00 23.86
N SER A 130 8.93 -7.04 24.25
CA SER A 130 8.82 -5.75 23.58
C SER A 130 8.90 -4.60 24.58
N PRO A 131 9.90 -3.69 24.47
CA PRO A 131 9.96 -2.49 25.29
C PRO A 131 8.88 -1.45 24.92
N TYR A 132 8.13 -1.72 23.86
CA TYR A 132 7.09 -0.86 23.29
C TYR A 132 5.68 -1.37 23.57
N GLY A 133 5.51 -2.70 23.62
CA GLY A 133 4.21 -3.33 23.45
C GLY A 133 3.70 -3.19 22.01
N GLY A 134 2.46 -3.62 21.77
CA GLY A 134 1.84 -3.53 20.45
C GLY A 134 0.87 -4.68 20.17
N LEU A 135 0.12 -4.54 19.07
CA LEU A 135 -0.68 -5.63 18.51
C LEU A 135 0.20 -6.83 18.15
N ILE A 136 -0.31 -8.04 18.37
CA ILE A 136 0.37 -9.28 18.07
C ILE A 136 -0.13 -9.81 16.74
N TYR A 137 0.79 -10.16 15.85
CA TYR A 137 0.49 -10.74 14.55
C TYR A 137 1.25 -12.05 14.36
N LEU A 138 0.63 -12.95 13.60
CA LEU A 138 1.28 -14.13 13.04
C LEU A 138 1.42 -13.91 11.53
N GLU A 139 2.60 -14.19 10.97
CA GLU A 139 2.80 -14.17 9.51
C GLU A 139 2.90 -15.62 9.02
N SER A 140 2.05 -15.98 8.07
CA SER A 140 2.10 -17.29 7.44
C SER A 140 3.33 -17.43 6.54
N PRO A 141 3.90 -18.63 6.41
CA PRO A 141 4.99 -18.88 5.49
C PRO A 141 4.54 -18.75 4.03
N GLN A 142 5.50 -18.57 3.13
CA GLN A 142 5.24 -18.75 1.71
C GLN A 142 4.96 -20.24 1.45
N VAL A 143 3.74 -20.55 1.03
CA VAL A 143 3.40 -21.88 0.50
C VAL A 143 3.84 -21.90 -0.97
N CYS A 144 4.81 -22.73 -1.31
CA CYS A 144 5.17 -22.96 -2.71
C CYS A 144 4.08 -23.82 -3.36
N PHE A 145 3.34 -23.26 -4.32
CA PHE A 145 2.51 -24.04 -5.24
C PHE A 145 3.41 -24.73 -6.28
N CYS A 146 4.14 -25.75 -5.86
CA CYS A 146 4.67 -26.73 -6.80
C CYS A 146 3.48 -27.65 -7.14
N ASN A 147 2.91 -27.56 -8.35
CA ASN A 147 1.88 -28.38 -9.05
C ASN A 147 1.50 -29.81 -8.54
N ILE A 148 1.42 -30.04 -7.25
CA ILE A 148 1.03 -31.29 -6.60
C ILE A 148 0.17 -30.88 -5.41
N LEU A 149 -1.06 -31.38 -5.42
CA LEU A 149 -2.07 -31.26 -4.38
C LEU A 149 -1.54 -31.76 -3.02
N TYR A 150 -0.80 -30.93 -2.32
CA TYR A 150 -0.65 -31.01 -0.87
C TYR A 150 -0.79 -29.59 -0.35
N ILE A 151 -1.86 -29.34 0.40
CA ILE A 151 -1.85 -28.30 1.43
C ILE A 151 -0.62 -28.63 2.26
N SER A 152 0.45 -27.85 2.14
CA SER A 152 1.62 -28.08 2.97
C SER A 152 1.17 -28.01 4.43
N ASP A 153 1.64 -28.93 5.27
CA ASP A 153 1.37 -28.94 6.73
C ASP A 153 1.69 -27.58 7.40
N ASN A 154 2.40 -26.70 6.71
CA ASN A 154 2.75 -25.34 7.15
C ASN A 154 1.66 -24.28 6.97
N SER A 155 0.48 -24.61 6.42
CA SER A 155 -0.60 -23.64 6.16
C SER A 155 -1.42 -23.27 7.40
N GLN A 156 -1.30 -24.01 8.50
CA GLN A 156 -2.08 -23.79 9.72
C GLN A 156 -1.19 -23.66 10.96
N ILE A 157 -1.60 -22.86 11.93
CA ILE A 157 -0.97 -22.81 13.24
C ILE A 157 -2.02 -22.59 14.34
N GLU A 158 -1.82 -23.23 15.48
CA GLU A 158 -2.62 -23.02 16.70
C GLU A 158 -1.69 -22.73 17.88
N VAL A 159 -1.89 -21.59 18.55
CA VAL A 159 -1.04 -21.11 19.63
C VAL A 159 -1.86 -20.59 20.82
N CYS A 160 -1.45 -20.82 22.08
CA CYS A 160 -1.90 -19.97 23.21
C CYS A 160 -0.93 -18.80 23.34
N LEU A 161 -1.49 -17.60 23.41
CA LEU A 161 -0.80 -16.37 23.73
C LEU A 161 -1.05 -16.06 25.21
N GLU A 162 -0.01 -16.08 26.04
CA GLU A 162 -0.05 -15.72 27.45
C GLU A 162 0.45 -14.28 27.66
N ASN A 163 0.03 -13.67 28.77
CA ASN A 163 0.43 -12.31 29.16
C ASN A 163 -0.06 -11.24 28.16
N VAL A 164 -1.22 -11.48 27.53
CA VAL A 164 -1.79 -10.59 26.51
C VAL A 164 -3.05 -9.89 26.99
N ILE A 165 -3.44 -8.85 26.29
CA ILE A 165 -4.60 -8.01 26.53
C ILE A 165 -5.50 -8.04 25.29
N GLU A 166 -6.82 -8.00 25.45
CA GLU A 166 -7.72 -7.87 24.31
C GLU A 166 -7.58 -6.51 23.62
N ALA A 167 -7.54 -6.51 22.29
CA ALA A 167 -7.55 -5.31 21.46
C ALA A 167 -8.72 -5.33 20.48
N PRO A 168 -9.24 -4.16 20.06
CA PRO A 168 -10.28 -4.12 19.04
C PRO A 168 -9.82 -4.82 17.76
N LEU A 169 -10.60 -5.81 17.38
CA LEU A 169 -10.47 -6.55 16.13
C LEU A 169 -11.85 -6.61 15.51
N PHE A 170 -11.94 -6.27 14.23
CA PHE A 170 -13.13 -6.45 13.43
C PHE A 170 -12.75 -7.16 12.13
N ASP A 171 -13.53 -8.15 11.71
CA ASP A 171 -13.34 -8.85 10.44
C ASP A 171 -14.70 -9.13 9.79
N VAL A 172 -14.92 -8.57 8.59
CA VAL A 172 -16.16 -8.78 7.80
C VAL A 172 -16.40 -10.25 7.42
N SER A 173 -15.35 -11.07 7.44
CA SER A 173 -15.43 -12.49 7.09
C SER A 173 -15.75 -13.38 8.28
N ASP A 174 -15.71 -12.85 9.51
CA ASP A 174 -16.01 -13.58 10.74
C ASP A 174 -17.34 -13.12 11.37
N PRO A 175 -18.42 -13.94 11.31
CA PRO A 175 -19.69 -13.62 11.93
C PRO A 175 -19.62 -13.40 13.45
N ASP A 176 -18.69 -14.03 14.16
CA ASP A 176 -18.50 -13.81 15.60
C ASP A 176 -17.87 -12.44 15.87
N SER A 177 -16.90 -12.04 15.05
CA SER A 177 -16.31 -10.70 15.08
C SER A 177 -17.38 -9.60 14.90
N ILE A 178 -18.27 -9.76 13.91
CA ILE A 178 -19.37 -8.81 13.66
C ILE A 178 -20.33 -8.74 14.86
N ARG A 179 -20.80 -9.89 15.36
CA ARG A 179 -21.72 -9.93 16.52
C ARG A 179 -21.08 -9.37 17.79
N GLY A 180 -19.80 -9.64 18.00
CA GLY A 180 -19.04 -9.21 19.17
C GLY A 180 -18.56 -7.75 19.13
N TRP A 181 -18.65 -7.07 17.97
CA TRP A 181 -18.02 -5.78 17.75
C TRP A 181 -18.36 -4.72 18.79
N LYS A 182 -19.63 -4.62 19.22
CA LYS A 182 -20.08 -3.64 20.23
C LYS A 182 -19.25 -3.70 21.52
N GLN A 183 -18.87 -4.91 21.96
CA GLN A 183 -18.01 -5.13 23.13
C GLN A 183 -16.54 -5.04 22.72
N ARG A 184 -16.16 -5.70 21.62
CA ARG A 184 -14.75 -5.81 21.19
C ARG A 184 -14.13 -4.44 20.89
N ARG A 185 -14.90 -3.51 20.34
CA ARG A 185 -14.47 -2.13 20.10
C ARG A 185 -14.15 -1.36 21.37
N GLN A 186 -14.43 -1.87 22.57
CA GLN A 186 -14.09 -1.26 23.87
C GLN A 186 -12.93 -1.97 24.58
N ALA A 187 -12.36 -3.02 23.98
CA ALA A 187 -11.22 -3.77 24.55
C ALA A 187 -10.00 -2.87 24.80
N PRO A 188 -9.27 -3.03 25.92
CA PRO A 188 -8.31 -2.03 26.42
C PRO A 188 -7.03 -1.82 25.58
N GLY A 189 -6.72 -2.70 24.62
CA GLY A 189 -5.61 -2.49 23.68
C GLY A 189 -5.66 -1.13 22.98
N LEU A 190 -4.49 -0.52 22.77
CA LEU A 190 -4.37 0.87 22.29
C LEU A 190 -4.52 1.04 20.79
N TRP A 191 -4.39 -0.06 20.05
CA TRP A 191 -4.49 -0.10 18.59
C TRP A 191 -5.53 -1.14 18.19
N ALA A 192 -6.14 -0.91 17.03
CA ALA A 192 -7.20 -1.70 16.46
C ALA A 192 -6.82 -2.20 15.07
N ASP A 193 -7.27 -3.40 14.73
CA ASP A 193 -7.25 -3.91 13.36
C ASP A 193 -8.70 -4.03 12.86
N ILE A 194 -9.02 -3.31 11.77
CA ILE A 194 -10.30 -3.40 11.08
C ILE A 194 -10.05 -4.07 9.73
N MET A 195 -10.66 -5.23 9.52
CA MET A 195 -10.35 -6.13 8.43
C MET A 195 -11.53 -6.27 7.45
N GLY A 196 -11.20 -6.09 6.18
CA GLY A 196 -11.97 -6.58 5.05
C GLY A 196 -11.52 -7.99 4.66
N ARG A 197 -12.11 -8.53 3.60
CA ARG A 197 -11.62 -9.76 2.96
C ARG A 197 -10.24 -9.56 2.33
N ARG A 198 -9.94 -8.34 1.87
CA ARG A 198 -8.77 -8.00 1.02
C ARG A 198 -7.91 -6.89 1.59
N ILE A 199 -8.27 -6.34 2.75
CA ILE A 199 -7.52 -5.26 3.40
C ILE A 199 -7.50 -5.40 4.92
N ILE A 200 -6.44 -4.91 5.55
CA ILE A 200 -6.33 -4.67 6.99
C ILE A 200 -6.02 -3.19 7.18
N ILE A 201 -6.73 -2.52 8.09
CA ILE A 201 -6.44 -1.14 8.49
C ILE A 201 -6.11 -1.14 9.97
N THR A 202 -4.87 -0.79 10.30
CA THR A 202 -4.37 -0.67 11.67
C THR A 202 -4.27 0.79 12.08
N LEU A 203 -4.99 1.16 13.13
CA LEU A 203 -5.08 2.53 13.61
C LEU A 203 -5.37 2.59 15.13
N PRO A 204 -5.23 3.73 15.82
CA PRO A 204 -5.49 3.81 17.25
C PRO A 204 -6.91 3.39 17.64
N SER A 205 -7.05 2.62 18.72
CA SER A 205 -8.34 2.13 19.21
C SER A 205 -9.34 3.24 19.52
N SER A 206 -8.85 4.42 19.90
CA SER A 206 -9.68 5.61 20.15
C SER A 206 -10.55 5.98 18.94
N SER A 207 -10.04 5.76 17.73
CA SER A 207 -10.72 6.11 16.48
C SER A 207 -11.91 5.20 16.16
N VAL A 208 -11.95 3.98 16.72
CA VAL A 208 -13.00 2.99 16.42
C VAL A 208 -13.99 2.78 17.55
N ARG A 209 -13.72 3.30 18.77
CA ARG A 209 -14.60 3.12 19.95
C ARG A 209 -16.06 3.47 19.67
N ASN A 210 -16.28 4.52 18.86
CA ASN A 210 -17.60 5.06 18.56
C ASN A 210 -18.20 4.55 17.24
N ILE A 211 -17.47 3.73 16.46
CA ILE A 211 -17.96 3.18 15.20
C ILE A 211 -18.89 2.01 15.47
N ALA A 212 -20.18 2.15 15.14
CA ALA A 212 -21.20 1.15 15.42
C ALA A 212 -21.02 -0.11 14.57
N ASP A 213 -20.70 0.06 13.29
CA ASP A 213 -20.47 -1.02 12.33
C ASP A 213 -19.54 -0.52 11.21
N PRO A 214 -18.32 -1.07 11.08
CA PRO A 214 -17.41 -0.72 10.00
C PRO A 214 -17.60 -1.56 8.72
N SER A 215 -18.55 -2.51 8.67
CA SER A 215 -18.76 -3.43 7.54
C SER A 215 -18.81 -2.73 6.19
N ASP A 216 -19.66 -1.71 6.08
CA ASP A 216 -19.90 -1.00 4.82
C ASP A 216 -18.63 -0.34 4.26
N VAL A 217 -17.81 0.25 5.13
CA VAL A 217 -16.58 0.91 4.68
C VAL A 217 -15.50 -0.12 4.33
N MET A 218 -15.46 -1.25 5.03
CA MET A 218 -14.54 -2.34 4.69
C MET A 218 -14.90 -3.00 3.36
N HIS A 219 -16.19 -3.14 3.03
CA HIS A 219 -16.61 -3.61 1.71
C HIS A 219 -16.18 -2.68 0.58
N ILE A 220 -16.19 -1.35 0.80
CA ILE A 220 -15.70 -0.39 -0.21
C ILE A 220 -14.21 -0.58 -0.47
N TRP A 221 -13.41 -0.80 0.58
CA TRP A 221 -12.00 -1.11 0.42
C TRP A 221 -11.80 -2.46 -0.28
N ASP A 222 -12.58 -3.48 0.05
CA ASP A 222 -12.53 -4.78 -0.62
C ASP A 222 -12.87 -4.66 -2.12
N ASP A 223 -13.90 -3.89 -2.47
CA ASP A 223 -14.32 -3.64 -3.85
C ASP A 223 -13.23 -2.90 -4.63
N LEU A 224 -12.53 -1.95 -3.99
CA LEU A 224 -11.39 -1.26 -4.59
C LEU A 224 -10.26 -2.23 -4.93
N ILE A 225 -9.87 -3.08 -3.99
CA ILE A 225 -8.79 -4.06 -4.22
C ILE A 225 -9.21 -5.10 -5.27
N SER A 226 -10.48 -5.54 -5.24
CA SER A 226 -11.05 -6.37 -6.31
C SER A 226 -10.97 -5.69 -7.67
N GLY A 227 -11.31 -4.40 -7.76
CA GLY A 227 -11.20 -3.61 -8.98
C GLY A 227 -9.77 -3.52 -9.49
N TYR A 228 -8.78 -3.34 -8.61
CA TYR A 228 -7.37 -3.34 -9.00
C TYR A 228 -6.93 -4.67 -9.59
N HIS A 229 -7.34 -5.78 -8.97
CA HIS A 229 -7.07 -7.12 -9.49
C HIS A 229 -7.81 -7.39 -10.81
N GLU A 230 -9.03 -6.89 -10.97
CA GLU A 230 -9.78 -6.95 -12.22
C GLU A 230 -9.06 -6.20 -13.35
N LEU A 231 -8.61 -4.96 -13.08
CA LEU A 231 -7.84 -4.14 -14.01
C LEU A 231 -6.56 -4.85 -14.42
N ARG A 232 -5.80 -5.35 -13.43
CA ARG A 232 -4.55 -6.07 -13.66
C ARG A 232 -4.74 -7.43 -14.36
N GLY A 233 -5.92 -8.04 -14.25
CA GLY A 233 -6.19 -9.37 -14.78
C GLY A 233 -5.73 -10.52 -13.87
N THR A 234 -5.79 -10.31 -12.55
CA THR A 234 -5.39 -11.31 -11.56
C THR A 234 -6.53 -11.67 -10.61
N ASP A 235 -6.41 -12.82 -9.95
CA ASP A 235 -7.37 -13.30 -8.97
C ASP A 235 -7.03 -12.69 -7.58
N PRO A 236 -7.89 -11.85 -6.99
CA PRO A 236 -7.61 -11.24 -5.69
C PRO A 236 -7.54 -12.27 -4.56
N ASP A 237 -8.22 -13.42 -4.67
CA ASP A 237 -8.27 -14.42 -3.58
C ASP A 237 -6.97 -15.26 -3.53
N LYS A 238 -6.14 -15.17 -4.58
CA LYS A 238 -4.79 -15.75 -4.61
C LYS A 238 -3.70 -14.79 -4.14
N HIS A 239 -4.08 -13.63 -3.62
CA HIS A 239 -3.15 -12.62 -3.14
C HIS A 239 -3.41 -12.33 -1.66
N ARG A 240 -2.33 -11.98 -0.96
CA ARG A 240 -2.42 -11.47 0.41
C ARG A 240 -3.25 -10.19 0.47
N ARG A 241 -3.79 -9.88 1.64
CA ARG A 241 -4.49 -8.61 1.87
C ARG A 241 -3.56 -7.42 1.63
N GLN A 242 -4.10 -6.27 1.27
CA GLN A 242 -3.41 -5.00 1.50
C GLN A 242 -3.40 -4.68 3.00
N TRP A 243 -2.42 -3.94 3.48
CA TRP A 243 -2.33 -3.59 4.90
C TRP A 243 -1.92 -2.13 5.04
N ILE A 244 -2.75 -1.32 5.71
CA ILE A 244 -2.45 0.08 6.03
C ILE A 244 -2.13 0.19 7.51
N VAL A 245 -1.05 0.89 7.85
CA VAL A 245 -0.68 1.24 9.22
C VAL A 245 -0.52 2.75 9.32
N THR A 246 -1.24 3.39 10.23
CA THR A 246 -1.03 4.81 10.54
C THR A 246 0.10 4.98 11.54
N ASP A 247 1.00 5.94 11.31
CA ASP A 247 2.22 6.15 12.07
C ASP A 247 2.41 7.64 12.43
N GLU A 248 3.03 7.89 13.57
CA GLU A 248 3.51 9.22 13.98
C GLU A 248 4.55 9.78 13.00
N GLN A 249 5.40 8.91 12.45
CA GLN A 249 6.48 9.30 11.55
C GLN A 249 6.78 8.20 10.51
N PRO A 250 6.18 8.28 9.31
CA PRO A 250 6.62 7.53 8.15
C PRO A 250 8.10 7.81 7.83
N VAL A 251 8.79 6.82 7.28
CA VAL A 251 10.22 6.90 6.94
C VAL A 251 10.47 7.84 5.77
N ILE A 252 9.53 7.94 4.83
CA ILE A 252 9.63 8.78 3.65
C ILE A 252 8.27 9.36 3.29
N GLY A 253 8.28 10.62 2.85
CA GLY A 253 7.08 11.31 2.40
C GLY A 253 6.01 11.45 3.49
N TYR A 254 4.77 11.68 3.03
CA TYR A 254 3.58 11.66 3.86
C TYR A 254 2.99 10.24 3.98
N MET A 255 3.19 9.43 2.94
CA MET A 255 2.85 8.02 2.90
C MET A 255 3.79 7.29 1.94
N HIS A 256 3.88 5.97 2.07
CA HIS A 256 4.58 5.13 1.09
C HIS A 256 3.97 3.73 1.00
N SER A 257 4.13 3.13 -0.18
CA SER A 257 3.69 1.80 -0.47
C SER A 257 4.54 0.75 0.24
N GLY A 258 4.01 -0.47 0.29
CA GLY A 258 4.68 -1.59 0.91
C GLY A 258 3.69 -2.55 1.51
N TYR A 259 4.18 -3.32 2.47
CA TYR A 259 3.36 -4.22 3.27
C TYR A 259 3.87 -4.16 4.71
N PRO A 260 3.40 -3.17 5.50
CA PRO A 260 2.26 -2.28 5.24
C PRO A 260 2.54 -1.09 4.30
N ILE A 261 1.45 -0.50 3.78
CA ILE A 261 1.36 0.90 3.37
C ILE A 261 1.37 1.74 4.65
N VAL A 262 2.30 2.67 4.78
CA VAL A 262 2.43 3.52 5.98
C VAL A 262 1.96 4.93 5.64
N THR A 263 1.15 5.52 6.53
CA THR A 263 0.63 6.89 6.38
C THR A 263 0.56 7.58 7.74
N HIS A 264 0.27 8.88 7.80
CA HIS A 264 0.25 9.64 9.05
C HIS A 264 -0.99 9.36 9.92
N LEU A 265 -0.91 9.71 11.21
CA LEU A 265 -2.00 9.57 12.20
C LEU A 265 -3.24 10.44 11.93
N ASP A 266 -3.13 11.50 11.13
CA ASP A 266 -4.25 12.41 10.85
C ASP A 266 -5.39 11.71 10.10
N VAL A 267 -5.08 10.76 9.21
CA VAL A 267 -6.10 9.94 8.54
C VAL A 267 -6.69 8.84 9.43
N ALA A 268 -6.22 8.70 10.68
CA ALA A 268 -6.87 7.87 11.69
C ALA A 268 -7.84 8.65 12.58
N GLN A 269 -7.96 9.98 12.45
CA GLN A 269 -8.83 10.79 13.31
C GLN A 269 -10.26 10.83 12.75
N PRO A 270 -11.30 10.38 13.49
CA PRO A 270 -12.68 10.36 12.98
C PRO A 270 -13.24 11.71 12.53
N GLU A 271 -12.71 12.81 13.07
CA GLU A 271 -13.04 14.19 12.72
C GLU A 271 -12.39 14.68 11.42
N ASN A 272 -11.36 13.97 10.92
CA ASN A 272 -10.69 14.30 9.67
C ASN A 272 -11.55 13.86 8.50
N GLU A 273 -11.71 14.72 7.49
CA GLU A 273 -12.43 14.38 6.26
C GLU A 273 -11.83 13.14 5.59
N HIS A 274 -10.51 13.01 5.58
CA HIS A 274 -9.76 11.90 5.00
C HIS A 274 -9.62 10.68 5.92
N PHE A 275 -10.43 10.59 6.98
CA PHE A 275 -10.45 9.43 7.86
C PHE A 275 -10.63 8.12 7.06
N LEU A 276 -9.77 7.13 7.30
CA LEU A 276 -9.74 5.87 6.55
C LEU A 276 -11.06 5.07 6.58
N LEU A 277 -11.91 5.31 7.59
CA LEU A 277 -13.22 4.66 7.73
C LEU A 277 -14.39 5.60 7.38
N ASN A 278 -14.12 6.72 6.70
CA ASN A 278 -15.14 7.64 6.21
C ASN A 278 -15.76 7.16 4.88
N LYS A 279 -16.79 6.32 4.98
CA LYS A 279 -17.56 5.79 3.85
C LYS A 279 -17.94 6.86 2.82
N ARG A 280 -18.47 7.99 3.29
CA ARG A 280 -19.00 9.04 2.41
C ARG A 280 -17.89 9.63 1.55
N VAL A 281 -16.75 9.98 2.15
CA VAL A 281 -15.64 10.58 1.41
C VAL A 281 -15.04 9.60 0.41
N LEU A 282 -14.91 8.31 0.77
CA LEU A 282 -14.43 7.29 -0.16
C LEU A 282 -15.32 7.14 -1.40
N LEU A 283 -16.64 7.21 -1.24
CA LEU A 283 -17.60 7.12 -2.34
C LEU A 283 -17.76 8.43 -3.13
N ASP A 284 -17.73 9.58 -2.47
CA ASP A 284 -18.04 10.87 -3.09
C ASP A 284 -16.79 11.55 -3.67
N LYS A 285 -15.61 11.35 -3.08
CA LYS A 285 -14.37 12.08 -3.40
C LYS A 285 -13.19 11.16 -3.68
N GLY A 286 -13.15 9.98 -3.07
CA GLY A 286 -12.03 9.06 -3.10
C GLY A 286 -10.86 9.48 -2.21
N SER A 287 -9.82 8.65 -2.20
CA SER A 287 -8.60 8.87 -1.42
C SER A 287 -7.37 8.71 -2.33
N TRP A 288 -7.09 9.74 -3.13
CA TRP A 288 -6.03 9.70 -4.14
C TRP A 288 -4.70 9.17 -3.60
N GLY A 289 -4.27 9.65 -2.43
CA GLY A 289 -3.02 9.21 -1.82
C GLY A 289 -3.01 7.71 -1.49
N ILE A 290 -4.03 7.21 -0.78
CA ILE A 290 -4.07 5.78 -0.43
C ILE A 290 -4.21 4.91 -1.68
N TYR A 291 -5.01 5.36 -2.65
CA TYR A 291 -5.22 4.65 -3.91
C TYR A 291 -3.91 4.57 -4.73
N HIS A 292 -3.10 5.63 -4.67
CA HIS A 292 -1.77 5.71 -5.26
C HIS A 292 -0.79 4.71 -4.63
N GLU A 293 -0.72 4.65 -3.30
CA GLU A 293 0.16 3.69 -2.62
C GLU A 293 -0.27 2.23 -2.85
N MET A 294 -1.57 1.95 -2.91
CA MET A 294 -2.08 0.64 -3.31
C MET A 294 -1.78 0.34 -4.79
N GLY A 295 -1.77 1.37 -5.64
CA GLY A 295 -1.42 1.26 -7.06
C GLY A 295 0.02 0.81 -7.26
N HIS A 296 0.96 1.28 -6.42
CA HIS A 296 2.34 0.78 -6.43
C HIS A 296 2.41 -0.73 -6.18
N ASN A 297 1.59 -1.27 -5.26
CA ASN A 297 1.53 -2.71 -5.00
C ASN A 297 0.99 -3.53 -6.20
N MET A 298 0.37 -2.88 -7.19
CA MET A 298 -0.12 -3.51 -8.42
C MET A 298 0.85 -3.43 -9.60
N GLN A 299 1.88 -2.57 -9.54
CA GLN A 299 2.83 -2.40 -10.63
C GLN A 299 3.61 -3.69 -10.93
N ARG A 300 4.01 -3.85 -12.20
CA ARG A 300 4.98 -4.87 -12.61
C ARG A 300 6.19 -4.22 -13.27
N PRO A 301 7.41 -4.77 -13.06
CA PRO A 301 8.61 -4.28 -13.74
C PRO A 301 8.49 -4.28 -15.27
N ALA A 302 7.72 -5.20 -15.85
CA ALA A 302 7.59 -5.40 -17.29
C ALA A 302 6.88 -4.25 -18.04
N TRP A 303 5.98 -3.49 -17.38
CA TRP A 303 5.32 -2.32 -17.98
C TRP A 303 5.69 -1.00 -17.30
N THR A 304 6.49 -1.05 -16.23
CA THR A 304 6.94 0.15 -15.52
C THR A 304 8.35 0.50 -16.00
N PHE A 305 8.42 1.28 -17.08
CA PHE A 305 9.68 1.77 -17.64
C PHE A 305 10.18 3.02 -16.90
N GLN A 306 11.43 3.41 -17.17
CA GLN A 306 12.09 4.52 -16.49
C GLN A 306 11.26 5.81 -16.55
N GLY A 307 11.14 6.49 -15.41
CA GLY A 307 10.33 7.71 -15.26
C GLY A 307 8.84 7.45 -15.02
N THR A 308 8.38 6.19 -14.99
CA THR A 308 6.95 5.88 -14.83
C THR A 308 6.55 5.20 -13.53
N VAL A 309 7.47 5.07 -12.57
CA VAL A 309 7.16 4.49 -11.25
C VAL A 309 6.04 5.28 -10.56
N GLU A 310 6.09 6.60 -10.60
CA GLU A 310 5.05 7.50 -10.05
C GLU A 310 3.89 7.75 -11.02
N VAL A 311 3.88 7.06 -12.17
CA VAL A 311 2.89 7.26 -13.25
C VAL A 311 1.99 6.04 -13.38
N THR A 312 2.56 4.84 -13.54
CA THR A 312 1.75 3.63 -13.76
C THR A 312 1.00 3.18 -12.51
N CYS A 313 1.44 3.55 -11.30
CA CYS A 313 0.63 3.38 -10.08
C CYS A 313 -0.66 4.21 -10.14
N ASN A 314 -0.60 5.41 -10.74
CA ASN A 314 -1.74 6.30 -10.90
C ASN A 314 -2.74 5.84 -11.96
N VAL A 315 -2.41 4.87 -12.81
CA VAL A 315 -3.39 4.19 -13.69
C VAL A 315 -4.42 3.45 -12.84
N PHE A 316 -3.97 2.73 -11.81
CA PHE A 316 -4.85 2.08 -10.84
C PHE A 316 -5.61 3.13 -10.02
N THR A 317 -4.96 4.22 -9.62
CA THR A 317 -5.62 5.32 -8.91
C THR A 317 -6.78 5.89 -9.71
N LEU A 318 -6.56 6.26 -10.98
CA LEU A 318 -7.61 6.74 -11.87
C LEU A 318 -8.75 5.73 -12.00
N TYR A 319 -8.44 4.44 -12.12
CA TYR A 319 -9.45 3.38 -12.16
C TYR A 319 -10.30 3.33 -10.88
N ALA A 320 -9.69 3.39 -9.69
CA ALA A 320 -10.45 3.44 -8.42
C ALA A 320 -11.29 4.71 -8.31
N MET A 321 -10.74 5.86 -8.71
CA MET A 321 -11.46 7.14 -8.66
C MET A 321 -12.75 7.08 -9.51
N GLU A 322 -12.73 6.45 -10.68
CA GLU A 322 -13.94 6.27 -11.50
C GLU A 322 -14.85 5.16 -11.01
N THR A 323 -14.30 3.98 -10.74
CA THR A 323 -15.12 2.79 -10.48
C THR A 323 -15.70 2.77 -9.08
N ILE A 324 -14.97 3.28 -8.09
CA ILE A 324 -15.39 3.32 -6.68
C ILE A 324 -15.99 4.69 -6.35
N SER A 325 -15.23 5.76 -6.60
CA SER A 325 -15.60 7.12 -6.17
C SER A 325 -16.44 7.90 -7.20
N LYS A 326 -16.78 7.26 -8.34
CA LYS A 326 -17.59 7.84 -9.44
C LYS A 326 -17.08 9.19 -9.94
N GLN A 327 -15.77 9.45 -9.80
CA GLN A 327 -15.12 10.65 -10.28
C GLN A 327 -14.74 10.52 -11.75
N PRO A 328 -14.89 11.57 -12.56
CA PRO A 328 -14.44 11.53 -13.95
C PRO A 328 -12.91 11.39 -14.01
N ILE A 329 -12.41 10.51 -14.88
CA ILE A 329 -10.96 10.30 -15.07
C ILE A 329 -10.33 11.37 -15.97
N TRP A 330 -11.06 11.82 -16.98
CA TRP A 330 -10.55 12.79 -17.93
C TRP A 330 -10.63 14.19 -17.36
N ILE A 331 -9.46 14.82 -17.19
CA ILE A 331 -9.30 16.11 -16.49
C ILE A 331 -9.98 16.06 -15.12
N HIS A 332 -9.80 14.93 -14.43
CA HIS A 332 -10.01 14.82 -12.99
C HIS A 332 -9.35 16.01 -12.27
N GLU A 333 -9.86 16.43 -11.11
CA GLU A 333 -9.35 17.60 -10.37
C GLU A 333 -7.82 17.57 -10.20
N TRP A 334 -7.26 16.38 -9.93
CA TRP A 334 -5.81 16.18 -9.86
C TRP A 334 -5.11 16.46 -11.20
N LEU A 335 -5.52 15.79 -12.29
CA LEU A 335 -4.97 16.02 -13.65
C LEU A 335 -5.11 17.46 -14.11
N LYS A 336 -6.25 18.11 -13.79
CA LYS A 336 -6.51 19.52 -14.12
C LYS A 336 -5.45 20.45 -13.55
N ARG A 337 -4.95 20.17 -12.34
CA ARG A 337 -3.86 20.92 -11.69
C ARG A 337 -2.52 20.78 -12.41
N HIS A 338 -2.38 19.87 -13.38
CA HIS A 338 -1.16 19.68 -14.18
C HIS A 338 -1.30 20.16 -15.64
N LEU A 339 -2.45 20.69 -16.07
CA LEU A 339 -2.64 21.20 -17.43
C LEU A 339 -1.67 22.34 -17.78
N GLN A 340 -1.30 23.20 -16.81
CA GLN A 340 -0.29 24.22 -17.07
C GLN A 340 1.11 23.62 -17.32
N ASN A 341 1.40 22.44 -16.77
CA ASN A 341 2.67 21.76 -17.03
C ASN A 341 2.71 21.21 -18.46
N VAL A 342 1.58 20.74 -19.00
CA VAL A 342 1.44 20.38 -20.42
C VAL A 342 1.75 21.57 -21.32
N LYS A 343 1.17 22.74 -21.04
CA LYS A 343 1.46 23.98 -21.80
C LYS A 343 2.93 24.36 -21.74
N LYS A 344 3.54 24.29 -20.54
CA LYS A 344 4.98 24.57 -20.36
C LYS A 344 5.84 23.57 -21.13
N TYR A 345 5.50 22.29 -21.07
CA TYR A 345 6.18 21.22 -21.79
C TYR A 345 6.15 21.48 -23.30
N VAL A 346 4.98 21.74 -23.87
CA VAL A 346 4.83 22.04 -25.30
C VAL A 346 5.43 23.40 -25.70
N ASN A 347 5.74 24.30 -24.77
CA ASN A 347 6.49 25.52 -25.08
C ASN A 347 7.99 25.42 -24.79
N SER A 348 8.45 24.29 -24.25
CA SER A 348 9.85 24.00 -23.98
C SER A 348 10.54 23.32 -25.17
N ALA A 349 11.79 22.88 -24.97
CA ALA A 349 12.51 22.04 -25.92
C ALA A 349 11.80 20.69 -26.21
N LYS A 350 10.86 20.24 -25.35
CA LYS A 350 10.14 18.96 -25.40
C LYS A 350 11.08 17.78 -25.57
N SER A 351 11.31 17.04 -24.49
CA SER A 351 12.08 15.83 -24.57
C SER A 351 11.49 14.76 -23.68
N PHE A 352 11.90 13.51 -23.91
CA PHE A 352 11.51 12.41 -23.06
C PHE A 352 12.01 12.62 -21.63
N GLU A 353 13.20 13.19 -21.45
CA GLU A 353 13.77 13.47 -20.13
C GLU A 353 12.95 14.48 -19.34
N ILE A 354 12.44 15.54 -20.00
CA ILE A 354 11.52 16.49 -19.37
C ILE A 354 10.21 15.78 -19.01
N TRP A 355 9.69 14.94 -19.90
CA TRP A 355 8.47 14.16 -19.64
C TRP A 355 8.63 13.23 -18.43
N GLN A 356 9.76 12.52 -18.32
CA GLN A 356 10.08 11.62 -17.21
C GLN A 356 10.24 12.34 -15.86
N SER A 357 10.55 13.63 -15.88
CA SER A 357 10.79 14.42 -14.67
C SER A 357 9.51 14.87 -13.94
N ASP A 358 8.35 14.77 -14.60
CA ASP A 358 7.05 15.19 -14.05
C ASP A 358 6.01 14.06 -14.17
N PRO A 359 5.71 13.34 -13.07
CA PRO A 359 4.72 12.28 -13.09
C PRO A 359 3.31 12.74 -13.47
N GLY A 360 2.95 13.99 -13.15
CA GLY A 360 1.65 14.56 -13.52
C GLY A 360 1.56 14.81 -15.01
N LEU A 361 2.66 15.23 -15.65
CA LEU A 361 2.78 15.28 -17.11
C LEU A 361 2.71 13.86 -17.71
N GLY A 362 3.43 12.92 -17.11
CA GLY A 362 3.47 11.54 -17.55
C GLY A 362 2.12 10.83 -17.54
N LEU A 363 1.26 11.15 -16.56
CA LEU A 363 -0.05 10.52 -16.41
C LEU A 363 -1.03 10.86 -17.55
N PHE A 364 -0.85 11.99 -18.26
CA PHE A 364 -1.81 12.42 -19.29
C PHE A 364 -1.97 11.41 -20.41
N ILE A 365 -0.90 10.81 -20.93
CA ILE A 365 -1.02 9.81 -22.02
C ILE A 365 -1.86 8.61 -21.57
N TYR A 366 -1.73 8.19 -20.32
CA TYR A 366 -2.52 7.08 -19.78
C TYR A 366 -3.98 7.49 -19.58
N ALA A 367 -4.23 8.68 -19.04
CA ALA A 367 -5.58 9.22 -18.91
C ALA A 367 -6.25 9.42 -20.28
N GLN A 368 -5.51 9.85 -21.31
CA GLN A 368 -6.02 9.98 -22.69
C GLN A 368 -6.45 8.63 -23.24
N ILE A 369 -5.62 7.60 -23.10
CA ILE A 369 -5.98 6.27 -23.62
C ILE A 369 -7.21 5.72 -22.89
N ALA A 370 -7.28 5.85 -21.55
CA ALA A 370 -8.45 5.43 -20.79
C ALA A 370 -9.71 6.21 -21.18
N HIS A 371 -9.59 7.52 -21.40
CA HIS A 371 -10.72 8.37 -21.80
C HIS A 371 -11.26 8.03 -23.20
N HIS A 372 -10.38 7.84 -24.18
CA HIS A 372 -10.76 7.64 -25.58
C HIS A 372 -11.14 6.20 -25.91
N PHE A 373 -10.55 5.22 -25.22
CA PHE A 373 -10.74 3.80 -25.56
C PHE A 373 -11.32 2.95 -24.42
N GLY A 374 -11.47 3.52 -23.22
CA GLY A 374 -12.00 2.83 -22.06
C GLY A 374 -11.01 1.88 -21.38
N TRP A 375 -11.37 1.42 -20.17
CA TRP A 375 -10.53 0.54 -19.36
C TRP A 375 -10.37 -0.88 -19.91
N ASP A 376 -11.23 -1.31 -20.84
CA ASP A 376 -11.11 -2.64 -21.44
C ASP A 376 -9.81 -2.80 -22.23
N VAL A 377 -9.26 -1.72 -22.79
CA VAL A 377 -7.92 -1.72 -23.41
C VAL A 377 -6.85 -2.04 -22.37
N TYR A 378 -6.88 -1.37 -21.22
CA TYR A 378 -5.95 -1.65 -20.12
C TYR A 378 -6.08 -3.07 -19.58
N LYS A 379 -7.32 -3.53 -19.37
CA LYS A 379 -7.61 -4.90 -18.90
C LYS A 379 -7.05 -5.95 -19.86
N LYS A 380 -7.15 -5.74 -21.18
CA LYS A 380 -6.54 -6.64 -22.18
C LYS A 380 -5.02 -6.64 -22.05
N VAL A 381 -4.41 -5.45 -22.07
CA VAL A 381 -2.94 -5.31 -22.04
C VAL A 381 -2.34 -5.86 -20.75
N PHE A 382 -2.90 -5.54 -19.58
CA PHE A 382 -2.38 -6.07 -18.32
C PHE A 382 -2.52 -7.60 -18.21
N ARG A 383 -3.61 -8.20 -18.71
CA ARG A 383 -3.74 -9.67 -18.78
C ARG A 383 -2.69 -10.32 -19.67
N GLU A 384 -2.29 -9.67 -20.76
CA GLU A 384 -1.17 -10.15 -21.57
C GLU A 384 0.15 -10.10 -20.81
N TYR A 385 0.41 -9.05 -20.03
CA TYR A 385 1.62 -8.95 -19.22
C TYR A 385 1.69 -9.95 -18.05
N GLU A 386 0.55 -10.47 -17.59
CA GLU A 386 0.51 -11.55 -16.60
C GLU A 386 0.86 -12.93 -17.20
N GLN A 387 1.01 -13.04 -18.52
CA GLN A 387 1.52 -14.25 -19.15
C GLN A 387 3.01 -14.48 -18.80
N PRO A 388 3.47 -15.75 -18.74
CA PRO A 388 4.84 -16.06 -18.32
C PRO A 388 5.93 -15.45 -19.21
N ASP A 389 5.68 -15.30 -20.50
CA ASP A 389 6.61 -14.73 -21.50
C ASP A 389 6.94 -13.25 -21.24
N CYS A 390 6.03 -12.51 -20.62
CA CYS A 390 6.23 -11.11 -20.28
C CYS A 390 7.05 -10.90 -19.00
N GLN A 391 7.32 -11.97 -18.24
CA GLN A 391 8.01 -11.87 -16.95
C GLN A 391 9.48 -11.51 -17.09
N ASP A 392 10.12 -11.70 -18.25
CA ASP A 392 11.54 -11.44 -18.47
C ASP A 392 11.85 -10.09 -19.14
N ILE A 393 10.83 -9.27 -19.39
CA ILE A 393 11.01 -7.93 -19.95
C ILE A 393 11.72 -7.05 -18.90
N ARG A 394 12.95 -6.63 -19.20
CA ARG A 394 13.82 -5.88 -18.27
C ARG A 394 14.44 -4.63 -18.89
N ASP A 395 14.80 -4.69 -20.17
CA ASP A 395 15.39 -3.55 -20.87
C ASP A 395 14.39 -2.39 -21.00
N ASN A 396 14.88 -1.16 -20.85
CA ASN A 396 13.99 0.01 -20.82
C ASN A 396 13.32 0.29 -22.17
N GLN A 397 14.06 0.19 -23.28
CA GLN A 397 13.50 0.44 -24.60
C GLN A 397 12.50 -0.68 -24.95
N GLN A 398 12.83 -1.93 -24.64
CA GLN A 398 11.94 -3.07 -24.82
C GLN A 398 10.60 -2.87 -24.09
N LYS A 399 10.60 -2.33 -22.87
CA LYS A 399 9.36 -2.03 -22.13
C LYS A 399 8.51 -0.98 -22.84
N ILE A 400 9.13 0.11 -23.32
CA ILE A 400 8.43 1.20 -24.02
C ILE A 400 7.79 0.67 -25.32
N ASP A 401 8.58 -0.05 -26.12
CA ASP A 401 8.16 -0.65 -27.38
C ASP A 401 7.03 -1.68 -27.17
N THR A 402 7.17 -2.57 -26.18
CA THR A 402 6.14 -3.56 -25.85
C THR A 402 4.86 -2.88 -25.39
N TRP A 403 4.97 -1.84 -24.55
CA TRP A 403 3.81 -1.06 -24.11
C TRP A 403 3.09 -0.42 -25.30
N PHE A 404 3.85 0.21 -26.20
CA PHE A 404 3.32 0.80 -27.43
C PHE A 404 2.58 -0.21 -28.31
N VAL A 405 3.20 -1.36 -28.61
CA VAL A 405 2.63 -2.39 -29.49
C VAL A 405 1.36 -2.98 -28.87
N LYS A 406 1.41 -3.35 -27.58
CA LYS A 406 0.25 -3.93 -26.89
C LYS A 406 -0.91 -2.95 -26.80
N MET A 407 -0.65 -1.69 -26.44
CA MET A 407 -1.71 -0.68 -26.36
C MET A 407 -2.32 -0.38 -27.73
N SER A 408 -1.50 -0.21 -28.77
CA SER A 408 -1.98 0.03 -30.15
C SER A 408 -2.83 -1.13 -30.67
N THR A 409 -2.37 -2.36 -30.44
CA THR A 409 -3.12 -3.58 -30.81
C THR A 409 -4.44 -3.67 -30.05
N ALA A 410 -4.43 -3.41 -28.75
CA ALA A 410 -5.61 -3.54 -27.90
C ALA A 410 -6.68 -2.48 -28.16
N CYS A 411 -6.30 -1.25 -28.53
CA CYS A 411 -7.24 -0.20 -28.92
C CYS A 411 -7.63 -0.24 -30.40
N GLY A 412 -6.89 -0.97 -31.25
CA GLY A 412 -7.13 -1.08 -32.68
C GLY A 412 -6.64 0.12 -33.51
N TYR A 413 -5.80 0.98 -32.94
CA TYR A 413 -5.24 2.16 -33.60
C TYR A 413 -3.72 2.21 -33.42
N ASN A 414 -3.02 2.74 -34.42
CA ASN A 414 -1.60 3.04 -34.31
C ASN A 414 -1.42 4.31 -33.45
N LEU A 415 -0.91 4.13 -32.23
CA LEU A 415 -0.70 5.23 -31.28
C LEU A 415 0.61 6.02 -31.51
N ALA A 416 1.35 5.76 -32.59
CA ALA A 416 2.62 6.44 -32.86
C ALA A 416 2.50 7.97 -32.84
N PRO A 417 1.44 8.60 -33.39
CA PRO A 417 1.24 10.04 -33.25
C PRO A 417 1.14 10.50 -31.79
N LEU A 418 0.43 9.75 -30.94
CA LEU A 418 0.28 10.05 -29.52
C LEU A 418 1.61 9.91 -28.76
N PHE A 419 2.39 8.87 -29.06
CA PHE A 419 3.71 8.70 -28.45
C PHE A 419 4.70 9.80 -28.89
N ASP A 420 4.66 10.21 -30.16
CA ASP A 420 5.47 11.33 -30.65
C ASP A 420 5.03 12.68 -30.08
N PHE A 421 3.73 12.90 -29.88
CA PHE A 421 3.23 14.08 -29.19
C PHE A 421 3.88 14.23 -27.80
N TRP A 422 3.99 13.13 -27.05
CA TRP A 422 4.63 13.08 -25.73
C TRP A 422 6.15 12.83 -25.76
N LYS A 423 6.76 12.77 -26.95
CA LYS A 423 8.18 12.45 -27.17
C LYS A 423 8.66 11.17 -26.48
N ILE A 424 7.78 10.17 -26.37
CA ILE A 424 8.15 8.85 -25.85
C ILE A 424 8.81 8.08 -27.00
N PRO A 425 10.07 7.63 -26.85
CA PRO A 425 10.82 7.03 -27.95
C PRO A 425 10.33 5.61 -28.24
N ILE A 426 9.87 5.38 -29.46
CA ILE A 426 9.50 4.04 -29.98
C ILE A 426 10.41 3.70 -31.17
N THR A 427 10.79 2.44 -31.30
CA THR A 427 11.65 1.99 -32.40
C THR A 427 10.89 1.85 -33.73
N ASP A 428 11.61 1.96 -34.84
CA ASP A 428 11.05 1.77 -36.19
C ASP A 428 10.43 0.37 -36.34
N GLU A 429 11.04 -0.65 -35.73
CA GLU A 429 10.49 -2.02 -35.71
C GLU A 429 9.11 -2.07 -35.06
N SER A 430 8.94 -1.38 -33.93
CA SER A 430 7.67 -1.31 -33.22
C SER A 430 6.61 -0.54 -34.02
N ILE A 431 7.00 0.59 -34.63
CA ILE A 431 6.13 1.36 -35.53
C ILE A 431 5.66 0.48 -36.70
N ASN A 432 6.58 -0.25 -37.34
CA ASN A 432 6.29 -1.15 -38.46
C ASN A 432 5.32 -2.27 -38.07
N THR A 433 5.39 -2.77 -36.83
CA THR A 433 4.45 -3.77 -36.30
C THR A 433 3.02 -3.24 -36.30
N CYS A 434 2.82 -1.95 -36.01
CA CYS A 434 1.50 -1.32 -35.91
C CYS A 434 1.07 -0.56 -37.17
N GLN A 435 1.87 -0.54 -38.25
CA GLN A 435 1.61 0.27 -39.46
C GLN A 435 0.31 -0.09 -40.20
N HIS A 436 -0.19 -1.30 -40.00
CA HIS A 436 -1.44 -1.78 -40.59
C HIS A 436 -2.68 -1.20 -39.91
N LEU A 437 -2.53 -0.56 -38.73
CA LEU A 437 -3.59 0.11 -38.00
C LEU A 437 -3.68 1.58 -38.39
N GLN A 438 -4.88 2.15 -38.34
CA GLN A 438 -5.09 3.57 -38.58
C GLN A 438 -4.39 4.41 -37.50
N ALA A 439 -3.59 5.39 -37.91
CA ALA A 439 -2.95 6.34 -36.99
C ALA A 439 -4.00 7.16 -36.23
N TYR A 440 -3.78 7.36 -34.93
CA TYR A 440 -4.71 8.09 -34.08
C TYR A 440 -3.98 9.07 -33.17
N LEU A 441 -4.43 10.33 -33.22
CA LEU A 441 -4.11 11.35 -32.23
C LEU A 441 -5.45 11.91 -31.71
N PRO A 442 -5.71 11.81 -30.39
CA PRO A 442 -6.92 12.37 -29.79
C PRO A 442 -7.26 13.79 -30.23
N ALA A 443 -8.55 14.10 -30.30
CA ALA A 443 -9.07 15.47 -30.28
C ALA A 443 -9.72 15.70 -28.91
N ASP A 444 -9.00 16.39 -28.04
CA ASP A 444 -9.32 16.57 -26.62
C ASP A 444 -8.72 17.89 -26.10
N GLU A 445 -8.95 18.19 -24.83
CA GLU A 445 -8.52 19.44 -24.22
C GLU A 445 -7.00 19.61 -24.21
N VAL A 446 -6.23 18.51 -24.14
CA VAL A 446 -4.76 18.58 -24.18
C VAL A 446 -4.30 19.00 -25.58
N THR A 447 -4.83 18.36 -26.61
CA THR A 447 -4.52 18.66 -28.01
C THR A 447 -5.11 20.01 -28.45
N ASP A 448 -6.21 20.45 -27.84
CA ASP A 448 -6.83 21.76 -28.05
C ASP A 448 -6.04 22.92 -27.43
N ILE A 449 -5.48 22.76 -26.23
CA ILE A 449 -4.66 23.81 -25.63
C ILE A 449 -3.24 23.87 -26.24
N THR A 450 -2.91 22.95 -27.15
CA THR A 450 -1.61 22.81 -27.81
C THR A 450 -1.74 22.75 -29.34
N ARG A 451 -2.81 23.32 -29.92
CA ARG A 451 -3.22 23.20 -31.34
C ARG A 451 -2.09 23.29 -32.37
N GLU A 452 -1.21 24.28 -32.29
CA GLU A 452 -0.13 24.43 -33.27
C GLU A 452 0.80 23.20 -33.28
N TYR A 453 1.16 22.71 -32.09
CA TYR A 453 1.96 21.50 -31.95
C TYR A 453 1.19 20.25 -32.37
N THR A 454 -0.08 20.13 -31.95
CA THR A 454 -0.97 19.05 -32.39
C THR A 454 -1.05 18.97 -33.92
N ASN A 455 -1.24 20.10 -34.60
CA ASN A 455 -1.31 20.15 -36.06
C ASN A 455 0.02 19.70 -36.70
N SER A 456 1.16 20.09 -36.13
CA SER A 456 2.46 19.61 -36.65
C SER A 456 2.62 18.09 -36.55
N ILE A 457 2.06 17.46 -35.52
CA ILE A 457 2.05 15.98 -35.39
C ILE A 457 1.07 15.39 -36.40
N ARG A 458 -0.14 15.94 -36.53
CA ARG A 458 -1.13 15.48 -37.51
C ARG A 458 -0.60 15.53 -38.94
N ASP A 459 0.07 16.63 -39.32
CA ASP A 459 0.71 16.78 -40.63
C ASP A 459 1.79 15.72 -40.87
N LYS A 460 2.62 15.42 -39.86
CA LYS A 460 3.67 14.39 -39.92
C LYS A 460 3.10 12.99 -40.16
N TYR A 461 1.95 12.67 -39.58
CA TYR A 461 1.33 11.35 -39.66
C TYR A 461 0.16 11.26 -40.66
N HIS A 462 -0.14 12.34 -41.37
CA HIS A 462 -1.22 12.44 -42.38
C HIS A 462 -2.62 12.09 -41.84
N ILE A 463 -2.99 12.63 -40.66
CA ILE A 463 -4.27 12.36 -39.97
C ILE A 463 -5.08 13.59 -39.62
#